data_AF-A0A562TEG3-F1
#
_entry.id   AF-A0A562TEG3-F1
#
_cell.length_a   1.000
_cell.length_b   1.000
_cell.length_c   1.000
_cell.angle_alpha   90.00
_cell.angle_beta   90.00
_cell.angle_gamma   90.00
#
_symmetry.space_group_name_H-M   'P 1'
#
loop_
_entity.id
_entity.type
_entity.pdbx_description
1 polymer ?
#
loop_
_entity_poly.entity_id
_entity_poly.type
_entity_poly.pdbx_seq_one_letter_code
_entity_poly.pdbx_strand_id
1 'polypeptide(L)'
;MKKLVPQTPVPVNMLQDIHANLIDFPIRFREKVCEECSWSVPTFYRKMRGIDKPADAEKKRVPALSNAEREKIIAVLDEVFRELWDYCEQYRKKPRT
;
A
#
# COMPACT_ATOMS: atom_id res chain seq x y z
N MET A 1 -9.69 34.86 15.65
CA MET A 1 -10.44 33.95 14.75
C MET A 1 -9.87 34.08 13.35
N LYS A 2 -9.08 33.10 12.89
CA LYS A 2 -8.54 33.10 11.52
C LYS A 2 -9.64 32.54 10.62
N LYS A 3 -10.15 33.34 9.69
CA LYS A 3 -11.18 32.92 8.74
C LYS A 3 -10.61 31.78 7.88
N LEU A 4 -11.27 30.62 7.86
CA LEU A 4 -10.99 29.60 6.85
C LEU A 4 -11.41 30.20 5.50
N VAL A 5 -10.43 30.51 4.67
CA VAL A 5 -10.67 30.86 3.27
C VAL A 5 -11.16 29.58 2.59
N PRO A 6 -12.33 29.58 1.93
CA PRO A 6 -12.73 28.48 1.07
C PRO A 6 -11.68 28.37 -0.03
N GLN A 7 -10.86 27.32 0.02
CA GLN A 7 -9.91 27.04 -1.04
C GLN A 7 -10.74 26.69 -2.28
N THR A 8 -10.84 27.63 -3.22
CA THR A 8 -11.28 27.32 -4.59
C THR A 8 -10.41 26.16 -5.08
N PRO A 9 -10.99 25.02 -5.51
CA PRO A 9 -10.21 23.89 -5.95
C PRO A 9 -9.40 24.33 -7.17
N VAL A 10 -8.09 24.47 -6.99
CA VAL A 10 -7.15 24.65 -8.10
C VAL A 10 -7.44 23.52 -9.09
N PRO A 11 -7.57 23.77 -10.40
CA PRO A 11 -7.72 22.71 -11.38
C PRO A 11 -6.57 21.72 -11.22
N VAL A 12 -6.86 20.56 -10.65
CA VAL A 12 -5.84 19.57 -10.33
C VAL A 12 -5.42 18.91 -11.65
N ASN A 13 -4.15 19.06 -12.02
CA ASN A 13 -3.59 18.31 -13.14
C ASN A 13 -3.70 16.81 -12.80
N MET A 14 -4.62 16.11 -13.46
CA MET A 14 -4.91 14.69 -13.21
C MET A 14 -3.65 13.82 -13.23
N LEU A 15 -2.71 14.08 -14.15
CA LEU A 15 -1.46 13.34 -14.22
C LEU A 15 -0.61 13.57 -12.97
N GLN A 16 -0.45 14.83 -12.55
CA GLN A 16 0.32 15.19 -11.36
C GLN A 16 -0.28 14.54 -10.10
N ASP A 17 -1.60 14.55 -9.98
CA ASP A 17 -2.30 14.07 -8.81
C ASP A 17 -2.32 12.54 -8.69
N ILE A 18 -2.60 11.84 -9.79
CA ILE A 18 -2.50 10.37 -9.82
C ILE A 18 -1.05 9.95 -9.55
N HIS A 19 -0.07 10.64 -10.14
CA HIS A 19 1.34 10.34 -9.90
C HIS A 19 1.75 10.57 -8.43
N ALA A 20 1.27 11.64 -7.79
CA ALA A 20 1.50 11.88 -6.37
C ALA A 20 0.93 10.75 -5.50
N ASN A 21 -0.31 10.31 -5.78
CA ASN A 21 -0.92 9.18 -5.07
C ASN A 21 -0.18 7.86 -5.31
N LEU A 22 0.37 7.62 -6.50
CA LEU A 22 1.17 6.43 -6.80
C LEU A 22 2.53 6.43 -6.08
N ILE A 23 3.14 7.60 -5.85
CA ILE A 23 4.36 7.73 -5.04
C ILE A 23 4.06 7.45 -3.55
N ASP A 24 2.90 7.89 -3.07
CA ASP A 24 2.49 7.72 -1.68
C ASP A 24 1.99 6.29 -1.38
N PHE A 25 1.44 5.60 -2.40
CA PHE A 25 0.95 4.23 -2.33
C PHE A 25 1.92 3.24 -1.63
N PRO A 26 3.20 3.11 -2.05
CA PRO A 26 4.13 2.18 -1.39
C PRO A 26 4.43 2.56 0.07
N ILE A 27 4.33 3.85 0.43
CA ILE A 27 4.51 4.30 1.82
C ILE A 27 3.35 3.81 2.67
N ARG A 28 2.11 4.05 2.24
CA ARG A 28 0.89 3.59 2.92
C ARG A 28 0.85 2.07 3.04
N PHE A 29 1.17 1.36 1.95
CA PHE A 29 1.24 -0.10 1.95
C PHE A 29 2.24 -0.61 2.99
N ARG A 30 3.46 -0.06 3.04
CA ARG A 30 4.48 -0.43 4.03
C ARG A 30 3.98 -0.20 5.46
N GLU A 31 3.37 0.95 5.71
CA GLU A 31 2.89 1.34 7.05
C GLU A 31 1.80 0.40 7.55
N LYS A 32 0.79 0.11 6.72
CA LYS A 32 -0.27 -0.85 7.06
C LYS A 32 0.26 -2.28 7.22
N VAL A 33 1.18 -2.74 6.38
CA VAL A 33 1.83 -4.06 6.58
C VAL A 33 2.60 -4.09 7.90
N CYS A 34 3.29 -3.00 8.27
CA CYS A 34 4.00 -2.94 9.54
C CYS A 34 3.03 -3.01 10.73
N GLU A 35 1.89 -2.32 10.65
CA GLU A 35 0.85 -2.37 11.67
C GLU A 35 0.24 -3.77 11.80
N GLU A 36 -0.29 -4.33 10.71
CA GLU A 36 -0.99 -5.62 10.69
C GLU A 36 -0.10 -6.81 11.05
N CYS A 37 1.18 -6.77 10.67
CA CYS A 37 2.16 -7.81 11.00
C CYS A 37 2.96 -7.51 12.27
N SER A 38 2.69 -6.40 12.97
CA SER A 38 3.46 -5.94 14.13
C SER A 38 4.98 -5.85 13.86
N TRP A 39 5.34 -5.38 12.67
CA TRP A 39 6.73 -5.20 12.26
C TRP A 39 7.18 -3.75 12.45
N SER A 40 8.48 -3.60 12.75
CA SER A 40 9.14 -2.31 12.55
C SER A 40 9.51 -2.11 11.07
N VAL A 41 9.69 -0.85 10.65
CA VAL A 41 10.15 -0.53 9.28
C VAL A 41 11.44 -1.29 8.89
N PRO A 42 12.47 -1.41 9.75
CA PRO A 42 13.63 -2.25 9.44
C PRO A 42 13.27 -3.73 9.22
N THR A 43 12.30 -4.27 9.96
CA THR A 43 11.85 -5.66 9.84
C THR A 43 11.14 -5.89 8.51
N PHE A 44 10.27 -4.96 8.11
CA PHE A 44 9.65 -4.98 6.78
C PHE A 44 10.70 -5.13 5.68
N TYR A 45 11.73 -4.27 5.67
CA TYR A 45 12.76 -4.31 4.65
C TYR A 45 13.64 -5.58 4.72
N ARG A 46 13.89 -6.13 5.92
CA ARG A 46 14.57 -7.44 6.05
C ARG A 46 13.73 -8.57 5.48
N LYS A 47 12.43 -8.62 5.77
CA LYS A 47 11.48 -9.62 5.28
C LYS A 47 11.29 -9.53 3.77
N MET A 48 11.20 -8.32 3.22
CA MET A 48 11.08 -8.05 1.77
C MET A 48 12.27 -8.61 0.97
N ARG A 49 13.48 -8.58 1.54
CA ARG A 49 14.68 -9.18 0.93
C ARG A 49 14.92 -10.63 1.36
N GLY A 50 14.07 -11.17 2.23
CA GLY A 50 14.21 -12.51 2.77
C GLY A 50 13.95 -13.55 1.68
N ILE A 51 14.90 -14.46 1.51
CA ILE A 51 14.73 -15.66 0.69
C ILE A 51 14.48 -16.86 1.59
N ASP A 52 13.70 -17.82 1.10
CA ASP A 52 13.45 -19.06 1.83
C ASP A 52 14.78 -19.80 2.04
N LYS A 53 15.07 -20.15 3.29
CA LYS A 53 16.34 -20.79 3.65
C LYS A 53 16.23 -22.31 3.50
N PRO A 54 17.30 -23.01 3.08
CA PRO A 54 17.32 -24.47 3.19
C PRO A 54 17.21 -24.87 4.66
N ALA A 55 16.35 -25.84 4.99
CA ALA A 55 16.39 -26.49 6.30
C ALA A 55 17.50 -27.55 6.26
N ASP A 56 18.38 -27.54 7.26
CA ASP A 56 19.42 -28.55 7.38
C ASP A 56 18.77 -29.94 7.57
N ALA A 57 19.18 -30.89 6.73
CA ALA A 57 18.86 -32.33 6.73
C ALA A 57 17.59 -32.84 6.02
N GLU A 58 16.58 -32.02 5.68
CA GLU A 58 15.43 -32.46 4.86
C GLU A 58 15.15 -31.42 3.78
N LYS A 59 14.69 -31.83 2.59
CA LYS A 59 14.36 -30.96 1.42
C LYS A 59 13.29 -29.88 1.68
N LYS A 60 12.96 -29.57 2.93
CA LYS A 60 12.03 -28.53 3.34
C LYS A 60 12.74 -27.18 3.37
N ARG A 61 12.10 -26.14 2.85
CA ARG A 61 12.58 -24.75 2.96
C ARG A 61 11.89 -24.08 4.13
N VAL A 62 12.62 -23.31 4.92
CA VAL A 62 12.04 -22.43 5.94
C VAL A 62 11.62 -21.14 5.25
N PRO A 63 10.30 -20.85 5.17
CA PRO A 63 9.82 -19.70 4.42
C PRO A 63 10.17 -18.38 5.12
N ALA A 64 10.54 -17.36 4.34
CA ALA A 64 10.83 -16.03 4.89
C ALA A 64 9.59 -15.34 5.49
N LEU A 65 8.42 -15.70 4.96
CA LEU A 65 7.08 -15.25 5.38
C LEU A 65 6.22 -16.45 5.79
N SER A 66 5.65 -16.39 6.98
CA SER A 66 4.61 -17.31 7.44
C SER A 66 3.31 -17.15 6.63
N ASN A 67 2.42 -18.14 6.71
CA ASN A 67 1.14 -18.09 6.01
C ASN A 67 0.27 -16.90 6.47
N ALA A 68 0.22 -16.64 7.77
CA ALA A 68 -0.51 -15.51 8.33
C ALA A 68 0.04 -14.16 7.83
N GLU A 69 1.36 -14.01 7.78
CA GLU A 69 1.99 -12.80 7.21
C GLU A 69 1.60 -12.63 5.73
N ARG A 70 1.55 -13.72 4.94
CA ARG A 70 1.16 -13.67 3.52
C ARG A 70 -0.29 -13.24 3.33
N GLU A 71 -1.21 -13.80 4.12
CA GLU A 71 -2.63 -13.44 4.10
C GLU A 71 -2.81 -11.95 4.43
N LYS A 72 -2.14 -11.47 5.48
CA LYS A 72 -2.18 -10.05 5.87
C LYS A 72 -1.60 -9.13 4.80
N ILE A 73 -0.48 -9.50 4.18
CA ILE A 73 0.13 -8.72 3.10
C ILE A 73 -0.83 -8.53 1.91
N ILE A 74 -1.53 -9.59 1.49
CA ILE A 74 -2.51 -9.51 0.40
C ILE A 74 -3.73 -8.68 0.81
N ALA A 75 -4.26 -8.90 2.01
CA ALA A 75 -5.39 -8.12 2.51
C ALA A 75 -5.09 -6.60 2.55
N VAL A 76 -3.90 -6.23 3.02
CA VAL A 76 -3.44 -4.84 3.02
C VAL A 76 -3.26 -4.29 1.60
N LEU A 77 -2.73 -5.09 0.67
CA LEU A 77 -2.60 -4.67 -0.73
C LEU A 77 -3.98 -4.35 -1.34
N ASP A 78 -4.95 -5.25 -1.18
CA ASP A 78 -6.30 -5.08 -1.70
C ASP A 78 -6.97 -3.83 -1.13
N GLU A 79 -6.79 -3.58 0.17
CA GLU A 79 -7.30 -2.40 0.85
C GLU A 79 -6.72 -1.10 0.28
N VAL A 80 -5.38 -0.96 0.26
CA VAL A 80 -4.73 0.26 -0.23
C VAL A 80 -4.98 0.47 -1.72
N PHE A 81 -5.02 -0.62 -2.50
CA PHE A 81 -5.33 -0.53 -3.93
C PHE A 81 -6.76 -0.06 -4.18
N ARG A 82 -7.72 -0.58 -3.42
CA ARG A 82 -9.12 -0.13 -3.50
C ARG A 82 -9.26 1.34 -3.11
N GLU A 83 -8.59 1.80 -2.06
CA GLU A 83 -8.58 3.22 -1.70
C GLU A 83 -8.07 4.11 -2.86
N LEU A 84 -6.95 3.72 -3.49
CA LEU A 84 -6.42 4.41 -4.67
C LEU A 84 -7.38 4.34 -5.87
N TRP A 85 -7.98 3.17 -6.09
CA TRP A 85 -8.92 2.94 -7.17
C TRP A 85 -10.17 3.81 -7.03
N ASP A 86 -10.75 3.84 -5.84
CA ASP A 86 -11.93 4.63 -5.49
C ASP A 86 -11.62 6.13 -5.59
N TYR A 87 -10.42 6.54 -5.14
CA TYR A 87 -9.94 7.91 -5.34
C TYR A 87 -9.93 8.31 -6.83
N CYS A 88 -9.54 7.39 -7.72
CA CYS A 88 -9.48 7.65 -9.16
C CYS A 88 -10.87 7.70 -9.84
N GLU A 89 -11.95 7.27 -9.19
CA GLU A 89 -13.32 7.37 -9.74
C GLU A 89 -13.70 8.82 -10.07
N GLN A 90 -13.14 9.81 -9.34
CA GLN A 90 -13.38 11.23 -9.62
C GLN A 90 -12.97 11.66 -11.04
N TYR A 91 -12.04 10.91 -11.66
CA TYR A 91 -11.54 11.15 -13.01
C TYR A 91 -12.22 10.28 -14.06
N ARG A 92 -12.99 9.26 -13.65
CA ARG A 92 -13.76 8.41 -14.56
C ARG A 92 -15.02 9.17 -14.97
N LYS A 93 -15.18 9.43 -16.27
CA LYS A 93 -16.39 10.08 -16.79
C LYS A 93 -17.59 9.18 -16.46
N LYS A 94 -18.56 9.70 -15.70
CA LYS A 94 -19.87 9.05 -15.61
C LYS A 94 -20.46 8.98 -17.02
N PRO A 95 -20.95 7.82 -17.49
CA PRO A 95 -21.64 7.77 -18.77
C PRO A 95 -22.76 8.81 -18.76
N ARG A 96 -22.86 9.61 -19.83
CA ARG A 96 -23.99 10.50 -20.02
C ARG A 96 -25.22 9.60 -20.23
N THR A 97 -26.03 9.43 -19.19
CA THR A 97 -27.40 8.94 -19.29
C THR A 97 -28.25 9.93 -20.07
#